data_AF-A0A5E4GCV5-F1
#
_entry.id   AF-A0A5E4GCV5-F1
#
_cell.length_a   1.000
_cell.length_b   1.000
_cell.length_c   1.000
_cell.angle_alpha   90.00
_cell.angle_beta   90.00
_cell.angle_gamma   90.00
#
_symmetry.space_group_name_H-M   'P 1'
#
loop_
_entity.id
_entity.type
_entity.pdbx_description
1 polymer ?
#
loop_
_entity_poly.entity_id
_entity_poly.type
_entity_poly.pdbx_seq_one_letter_code
_entity_poly.pdbx_strand_id
1 'polypeptide(L)'
;LLGELKKSVRNRAKPEGSIIEAWVQYESLTFCGMYLKNVETVFNRPQRNNDGGMRNEKLSVFAQSARPFGDPGRGESFSRNGMEVAHWFVLNNCDEIMAYLDEHEQMMKREHPSHLVARKHRELFPQWFLDYVNKLKSSNSPTYSDELYNLAFDPIRAE
;
A
#
# COMPACT_ATOMS: atom_id res chain seq x y z
N LEU A 1 -34.54 3.54 3.41
CA LEU A 1 -35.52 3.07 2.40
C LEU A 1 -36.21 4.21 1.64
N LEU A 2 -37.16 4.96 2.22
CA LEU A 2 -37.95 5.96 1.47
C LEU A 2 -37.09 7.10 0.86
N GLY A 3 -36.05 7.54 1.57
CA GLY A 3 -35.12 8.56 1.07
C GLY A 3 -34.29 8.12 -0.15
N GLU A 4 -34.03 6.82 -0.31
CA GLU A 4 -33.31 6.28 -1.47
C GLU A 4 -34.26 6.09 -2.66
N LEU A 5 -35.48 5.60 -2.41
CA LEU A 5 -36.51 5.44 -3.43
C LEU A 5 -36.99 6.79 -4.00
N LYS A 6 -36.94 7.87 -3.22
CA LYS A 6 -37.17 9.21 -3.76
C LYS A 6 -36.14 9.61 -4.82
N LYS A 7 -34.91 9.12 -4.74
CA LYS A 7 -33.85 9.39 -5.73
C LYS A 7 -34.08 8.63 -7.05
N SER A 8 -34.91 7.57 -7.05
CA SER A 8 -35.23 6.81 -8.25
C SER A 8 -36.41 7.36 -9.05
N VAL A 9 -37.04 8.46 -8.61
CA VAL A 9 -38.13 9.11 -9.35
C VAL A 9 -37.60 9.73 -10.65
N ARG A 10 -37.81 9.03 -11.77
CA ARG A 10 -37.49 9.52 -13.11
C ARG A 10 -38.64 10.30 -13.75
N ASN A 11 -39.88 9.94 -13.43
CA ASN A 11 -41.07 10.67 -13.88
C ASN A 11 -41.75 11.40 -12.71
N ARG A 12 -41.54 12.72 -12.62
CA ARG A 12 -42.11 13.56 -11.56
C ARG A 12 -43.62 13.75 -11.68
N ALA A 13 -44.23 13.52 -12.85
CA ALA A 13 -45.68 13.57 -13.01
C ALA A 13 -46.40 12.33 -12.45
N LYS A 14 -45.66 11.23 -12.22
CA LYS A 14 -46.16 9.99 -11.61
C LYS A 14 -45.12 9.45 -10.62
N PRO A 15 -44.94 10.13 -9.47
CA PRO A 15 -43.89 9.80 -8.52
C PRO A 15 -44.09 8.44 -7.86
N GLU A 16 -45.33 8.05 -7.49
CA GLU A 16 -45.56 6.72 -6.89
C GLU A 16 -45.26 5.61 -7.89
N GLY A 17 -45.70 5.76 -9.15
CA GLY A 17 -45.42 4.80 -10.21
C GLY A 17 -43.93 4.60 -10.45
N SER A 18 -43.15 5.69 -10.47
CA SER A 18 -41.68 5.62 -10.61
C SER A 18 -41.01 4.91 -9.43
N ILE A 19 -41.52 5.12 -8.21
CA ILE A 19 -41.01 4.46 -7.00
C ILE A 19 -41.31 2.96 -7.04
N ILE A 20 -42.53 2.58 -7.40
CA ILE A 20 -42.95 1.16 -7.51
C ILE A 20 -42.10 0.44 -8.56
N GLU A 21 -41.90 1.05 -9.73
CA GLU A 21 -41.07 0.46 -10.80
C GLU A 21 -39.63 0.21 -10.31
N ALA A 22 -39.00 1.20 -9.68
CA ALA A 22 -37.66 1.06 -9.12
C ALA A 22 -37.58 -0.01 -8.04
N TRP A 23 -38.61 -0.14 -7.20
CA TRP A 23 -38.68 -1.19 -6.18
C TRP A 23 -38.77 -2.58 -6.80
N VAL A 24 -39.63 -2.78 -7.81
CA VAL A 24 -39.76 -4.05 -8.52
C VAL A 24 -38.44 -4.45 -9.18
N GLN A 25 -37.74 -3.50 -9.79
CA GLN A 25 -36.41 -3.75 -10.37
C GLN A 25 -35.39 -4.15 -9.29
N TYR A 26 -35.37 -3.43 -8.17
CA TYR A 26 -34.47 -3.71 -7.04
C TYR A 26 -34.70 -5.13 -6.49
N GLU A 27 -35.94 -5.51 -6.19
CA GLU A 27 -36.30 -6.84 -5.68
C GLU A 27 -35.95 -7.94 -6.69
N SER A 28 -36.24 -7.72 -7.97
CA SER A 28 -35.93 -8.70 -9.03
C SER A 28 -34.43 -8.94 -9.17
N LEU A 29 -33.62 -7.87 -9.15
CA LEU A 29 -32.15 -7.98 -9.23
C LEU A 29 -31.55 -8.59 -7.97
N THR A 30 -32.09 -8.23 -6.80
CA THR A 30 -31.73 -8.81 -5.50
C THR A 30 -31.98 -10.32 -5.51
N PHE A 31 -33.17 -10.75 -5.91
CA PHE A 31 -33.54 -12.16 -6.02
C PHE A 31 -32.64 -12.91 -7.00
N CYS A 32 -32.50 -12.43 -8.24
CA CYS A 32 -31.61 -13.05 -9.23
C CYS A 32 -30.16 -13.13 -8.73
N GLY A 33 -29.69 -12.08 -8.06
CA GLY A 33 -28.35 -12.01 -7.49
C GLY A 33 -28.03 -13.10 -6.45
N MET A 34 -29.05 -13.65 -5.77
CA MET A 34 -28.86 -14.77 -4.84
C MET A 34 -28.49 -16.08 -5.54
N TYR A 35 -28.82 -16.23 -6.82
CA TYR A 35 -28.64 -17.48 -7.57
C TYR A 35 -27.59 -17.40 -8.70
N LEU A 36 -27.20 -16.18 -9.10
CA LEU A 36 -26.14 -15.98 -10.10
C LEU A 36 -24.75 -16.14 -9.43
N LYS A 37 -24.04 -17.22 -9.80
CA LYS A 37 -22.63 -17.40 -9.42
C LYS A 37 -21.73 -16.64 -10.40
N ASN A 38 -20.68 -16.00 -9.88
CA ASN A 38 -19.64 -15.29 -10.65
C ASN A 38 -20.09 -14.00 -11.36
N VAL A 39 -21.15 -13.35 -10.88
CA VAL A 39 -21.55 -12.00 -11.33
C VAL A 39 -21.43 -11.04 -10.14
N GLU A 40 -20.94 -9.83 -10.38
CA GLU A 40 -20.93 -8.77 -9.35
C GLU A 40 -22.38 -8.37 -9.02
N THR A 41 -22.76 -8.52 -7.75
CA THR A 41 -24.08 -8.20 -7.20
C THR A 41 -23.93 -7.22 -6.05
N VAL A 42 -25.04 -6.65 -5.58
CA VAL A 42 -25.04 -5.79 -4.39
C VAL A 42 -24.46 -6.49 -3.15
N PHE A 43 -24.50 -7.82 -3.09
CA PHE A 43 -24.04 -8.61 -1.94
C PHE A 43 -22.54 -8.93 -1.96
N ASN A 44 -21.95 -9.10 -3.14
CA ASN A 44 -20.56 -9.54 -3.29
C ASN A 44 -19.63 -8.44 -3.83
N ARG A 45 -20.19 -7.29 -4.22
CA ARG A 45 -19.43 -6.14 -4.68
C ARG A 45 -18.47 -5.65 -3.59
N PRO A 46 -17.16 -5.56 -3.87
CA PRO A 46 -16.21 -4.93 -2.97
C PRO A 46 -16.63 -3.52 -2.56
N GLN A 47 -16.31 -3.12 -1.33
CA GLN A 47 -16.49 -1.73 -0.93
C GLN A 47 -15.70 -0.79 -1.86
N ARG A 48 -16.16 0.45 -1.99
CA ARG A 48 -15.53 1.46 -2.87
C ARG A 48 -14.04 1.65 -2.62
N ASN A 49 -13.60 1.47 -1.37
CA ASN A 49 -12.21 1.62 -0.93
C ASN A 49 -11.57 0.25 -0.63
N ASN A 50 -11.92 -0.79 -1.39
CA ASN A 50 -11.24 -2.09 -1.28
C ASN A 50 -10.03 -2.11 -2.23
N ASP A 51 -8.83 -2.08 -1.66
CA ASP A 51 -7.57 -2.09 -2.43
C ASP A 51 -7.08 -3.51 -2.79
N GLY A 52 -7.90 -4.54 -2.57
CA GLY A 52 -7.57 -5.93 -2.93
C GLY A 52 -6.87 -6.72 -1.84
N GLY A 53 -6.78 -6.18 -0.63
CA GLY A 53 -6.24 -6.86 0.55
C GLY A 53 -4.72 -7.06 0.53
N MET A 54 -4.24 -7.91 1.44
CA MET A 54 -2.82 -8.25 1.55
C MET A 54 -2.43 -9.30 0.50
N ARG A 55 -1.29 -9.08 -0.12
CA ARG A 55 -0.59 -10.01 -1.01
C ARG A 55 0.29 -10.95 -0.19
N ASN A 56 0.60 -12.10 -0.76
CA ASN A 56 1.53 -13.06 -0.17
C ASN A 56 2.98 -12.68 -0.52
N GLU A 57 3.47 -11.59 0.07
CA GLU A 57 4.88 -11.16 -0.04
C GLU A 57 5.66 -11.60 1.21
N LYS A 58 6.99 -11.66 1.11
CA LYS A 58 7.85 -12.03 2.26
C LYS A 58 8.00 -10.88 3.26
N LEU A 59 8.06 -9.65 2.77
CA LEU A 59 8.14 -8.44 3.58
C LEU A 59 6.77 -7.75 3.63
N SER A 60 6.31 -7.42 4.84
CA SER A 60 5.03 -6.77 5.11
C SER A 60 4.87 -5.44 4.37
N VAL A 61 5.97 -4.69 4.16
CA VAL A 61 5.99 -3.43 3.40
C VAL A 61 5.50 -3.60 1.96
N PHE A 62 5.68 -4.78 1.35
CA PHE A 62 5.20 -5.08 0.00
C PHE A 62 3.86 -5.80 -0.01
N ALA A 63 3.43 -6.36 1.12
CA ALA A 63 2.18 -7.12 1.22
C ALA A 63 0.95 -6.23 1.03
N GLN A 64 1.00 -4.95 1.38
CA GLN A 64 -0.16 -4.08 1.25
C GLN A 64 -0.42 -3.69 -0.22
N SER A 65 -1.58 -4.09 -0.75
CA SER A 65 -2.06 -3.52 -2.01
C SER A 65 -2.54 -2.09 -1.77
N ALA A 66 -2.07 -1.14 -2.58
CA ALA A 66 -2.56 0.22 -2.60
C ALA A 66 -3.07 0.56 -3.99
N ARG A 67 -4.19 1.28 -4.07
CA ARG A 67 -4.68 1.85 -5.32
C ARG A 67 -4.22 3.31 -5.40
N PRO A 68 -3.20 3.63 -6.22
CA PRO A 68 -2.80 5.02 -6.39
C PRO A 68 -3.99 5.83 -6.91
N PHE A 69 -4.18 7.02 -6.33
CA PHE A 69 -5.23 7.96 -6.70
C PHE A 69 -4.61 9.28 -7.15
N GLY A 70 -5.27 9.96 -8.09
CA GLY A 70 -4.79 11.18 -8.70
C GLY A 70 -4.32 10.98 -10.14
N ASP A 71 -3.96 12.08 -10.81
CA ASP A 71 -3.40 12.07 -12.17
C ASP A 71 -1.89 11.82 -12.10
N PRO A 72 -1.39 10.66 -12.59
CA PRO A 72 0.04 10.35 -12.55
C PRO A 72 0.90 11.38 -13.30
N GLY A 73 0.36 12.05 -14.32
CA GLY A 73 1.09 12.99 -15.15
C GLY A 73 1.15 14.43 -14.61
N ARG A 74 0.40 14.74 -13.54
CA ARG A 74 0.31 16.08 -12.94
C ARG A 74 0.65 16.13 -11.45
N GLY A 75 1.10 15.02 -10.88
CA GLY A 75 1.58 14.98 -9.50
C GLY A 75 2.90 15.73 -9.34
N GLU A 76 3.08 16.41 -8.21
CA GLU A 76 4.41 16.88 -7.81
C GLU A 76 5.29 15.68 -7.48
N SER A 77 6.49 15.65 -8.03
CA SER A 77 7.50 14.65 -7.66
C SER A 77 8.15 15.05 -6.33
N PHE A 78 8.51 14.05 -5.53
CA PHE A 78 9.32 14.31 -4.32
C PHE A 78 10.67 14.91 -4.72
N SER A 79 11.11 15.92 -3.97
CA SER A 79 12.50 16.37 -4.03
C SER A 79 13.43 15.22 -3.61
N ARG A 80 14.70 15.26 -4.01
CA ARG A 80 15.69 14.25 -3.63
C ARG A 80 15.74 14.03 -2.11
N ASN A 81 15.85 15.12 -1.34
CA ASN A 81 15.84 15.05 0.12
C ASN A 81 14.52 14.50 0.67
N GLY A 82 13.39 14.82 0.04
CA GLY A 82 12.09 14.24 0.40
C GLY A 82 12.06 12.73 0.19
N MET A 83 12.66 12.25 -0.90
CA MET A 83 12.80 10.83 -1.21
C MET A 83 13.68 10.12 -0.18
N GLU A 84 14.83 10.70 0.17
CA GLU A 84 15.76 10.15 1.17
C GLU A 84 15.09 10.05 2.56
N VAL A 85 14.31 11.07 2.94
CA VAL A 85 13.53 11.05 4.19
C VAL A 85 12.46 9.96 4.17
N ALA A 86 11.75 9.81 3.05
CA ALA A 86 10.71 8.78 2.89
C ALA A 86 11.31 7.37 2.91
N HIS A 87 12.43 7.15 2.23
CA HIS A 87 13.13 5.86 2.23
C HIS A 87 13.59 5.48 3.64
N TRP A 88 14.23 6.40 4.36
CA TRP A 88 14.58 6.20 5.77
C TRP A 88 13.34 5.87 6.63
N PHE A 89 12.23 6.59 6.42
CA PHE A 89 11.02 6.34 7.17
C PHE A 89 10.52 4.90 6.98
N VAL A 90 10.53 4.40 5.75
CA VAL A 90 10.13 3.01 5.47
C VAL A 90 11.09 2.04 6.16
N LEU A 91 12.41 2.20 5.99
CA LEU A 91 13.41 1.31 6.59
C LEU A 91 13.32 1.28 8.13
N ASN A 92 13.15 2.45 8.76
CA ASN A 92 13.11 2.59 10.22
C ASN A 92 11.80 2.07 10.85
N ASN A 93 10.75 1.81 10.06
CA ASN A 93 9.46 1.33 10.56
C ASN A 93 9.10 -0.06 10.00
N CYS A 94 10.05 -0.76 9.38
CA CYS A 94 9.85 -2.11 8.86
C CYS A 94 10.36 -3.13 9.90
N ASP A 95 9.46 -3.95 10.43
CA ASP A 95 9.77 -4.91 11.50
C ASP A 95 10.87 -5.91 11.06
N GLU A 96 10.82 -6.33 9.80
CA GLU A 96 11.79 -7.24 9.19
C GLU A 96 13.20 -6.64 9.08
N ILE A 97 13.33 -5.32 9.23
CA ILE A 97 14.59 -4.57 9.12
C ILE A 97 15.21 -4.25 10.48
N MET A 98 14.47 -4.43 11.58
CA MET A 98 14.94 -4.11 12.94
C MET A 98 16.29 -4.75 13.30
N ALA A 99 16.50 -6.01 12.92
CA ALA A 99 17.77 -6.69 13.21
C ALA A 99 18.98 -6.00 12.57
N TYR A 100 18.82 -5.46 11.36
CA TYR A 100 19.86 -4.73 10.66
C TYR A 100 20.08 -3.34 11.26
N LEU A 101 18.99 -2.67 11.67
CA LEU A 101 19.06 -1.38 12.38
C LEU A 101 19.87 -1.55 13.68
N ASP A 102 19.58 -2.56 14.48
CA ASP A 102 20.30 -2.85 15.72
C ASP A 102 21.79 -3.15 15.47
N GLU A 103 22.10 -3.96 14.45
CA GLU A 103 23.49 -4.26 14.07
C GLU A 103 24.26 -2.99 13.71
N HIS A 104 23.69 -2.16 12.84
CA HIS A 104 24.34 -0.91 12.41
C HIS A 104 24.42 0.11 13.55
N GLU A 105 23.43 0.20 14.43
CA GLU A 105 23.48 1.10 15.59
C GLU A 105 24.62 0.71 16.54
N GLN A 106 24.85 -0.60 16.75
CA GLN A 106 25.99 -1.09 17.52
C GLN A 106 27.32 -0.74 16.86
N MET A 107 27.42 -0.81 15.53
CA MET A 107 28.61 -0.36 14.80
C MET A 107 28.86 1.14 15.04
N MET A 108 27.82 1.98 14.91
CA MET A 108 27.92 3.42 15.14
C MET A 108 28.35 3.76 16.58
N LYS A 109 27.86 3.01 17.59
CA LYS A 109 28.27 3.18 19.00
C LYS A 109 29.75 2.89 19.24
N ARG A 110 30.38 2.05 18.41
CA ARG A 110 31.81 1.70 18.51
C ARG A 110 32.70 2.74 17.81
N GLU A 111 32.23 3.29 16.69
CA GLU A 111 33.03 4.16 15.82
C GLU A 111 32.88 5.66 16.14
N HIS A 112 31.80 6.05 16.82
CA HIS A 112 31.46 7.45 17.04
C HIS A 112 31.12 7.78 18.49
N PRO A 113 31.38 9.03 18.93
CA PRO A 113 30.91 9.54 20.22
C PRO A 113 29.38 9.42 20.35
N SER A 114 28.89 9.15 21.58
CA SER A 114 27.48 8.90 21.88
C SER A 114 26.50 9.93 21.30
N HIS A 115 26.84 11.22 21.35
CA HIS A 115 25.99 12.31 20.85
C HIS A 115 25.87 12.36 19.31
N LEU A 116 26.73 11.65 18.57
CA LEU A 116 26.68 11.57 17.11
C LEU A 116 26.04 10.28 16.60
N VAL A 117 25.89 9.25 17.44
CA VAL A 117 25.43 7.91 17.06
C VAL A 117 24.10 7.97 16.31
N ALA A 118 23.07 8.61 16.89
CA ALA A 118 21.75 8.67 16.27
C ALA A 118 21.77 9.38 14.89
N ARG A 119 22.55 10.47 14.78
CA ARG A 119 22.69 11.22 13.53
C ARG A 119 23.40 10.37 12.47
N LYS A 120 24.51 9.73 12.84
CA LYS A 120 25.31 8.91 11.91
C LYS A 120 24.61 7.63 11.52
N HIS A 121 23.88 7.01 12.45
CA HIS A 121 23.05 5.85 12.16
C HIS A 121 22.02 6.18 11.07
N ARG A 122 21.24 7.25 11.23
CA ARG A 122 20.26 7.68 10.21
C ARG A 122 20.90 8.07 8.88
N GLU A 123 22.05 8.75 8.91
CA GLU A 123 22.74 9.24 7.71
C GLU A 123 23.37 8.10 6.88
N LEU A 124 23.93 7.09 7.54
CA LEU A 124 24.75 6.06 6.89
C LEU A 124 24.01 4.74 6.68
N PHE A 125 22.93 4.48 7.43
CA PHE A 125 22.23 3.20 7.38
C PHE A 125 21.74 2.82 5.98
N PRO A 126 21.07 3.68 5.19
CA PRO A 126 20.54 3.27 3.89
C PRO A 126 21.62 2.73 2.95
N GLN A 127 22.76 3.42 2.86
CA GLN A 127 23.88 2.97 2.04
C GLN A 127 24.54 1.71 2.59
N TRP A 128 24.77 1.66 3.91
CA TRP A 128 25.33 0.46 4.56
C TRP A 128 24.44 -0.76 4.34
N PHE A 129 23.12 -0.59 4.44
CA PHE A 129 22.15 -1.65 4.28
C PHE A 129 22.13 -2.18 2.84
N LEU A 130 22.18 -1.29 1.85
CA LEU A 130 22.34 -1.67 0.44
C LEU A 130 23.63 -2.48 0.21
N ASP A 131 24.76 -2.02 0.75
CA ASP A 131 26.03 -2.72 0.62
C ASP A 131 26.00 -4.10 1.30
N TYR A 132 25.33 -4.19 2.45
CA TYR A 132 25.13 -5.44 3.18
C TYR A 132 24.32 -6.45 2.35
N VAL A 133 23.18 -6.02 1.80
CA VAL A 133 22.33 -6.89 0.97
C VAL A 133 23.05 -7.32 -0.33
N ASN A 134 23.86 -6.44 -0.92
CA ASN A 134 24.70 -6.78 -2.06
C ASN A 134 25.77 -7.84 -1.73
N LYS A 135 26.34 -7.80 -0.52
CA LYS A 135 27.25 -8.85 -0.04
C LYS A 135 26.51 -10.18 0.12
N LEU A 136 25.30 -10.18 0.68
CA LEU A 136 24.46 -11.39 0.78
C LEU A 136 24.16 -12.00 -0.59
N LYS A 137 23.86 -11.15 -1.58
CA LYS A 137 23.62 -11.56 -2.96
C LYS A 137 24.85 -12.23 -3.56
N SER A 138 26.01 -11.62 -3.38
CA SER A 138 27.29 -12.11 -3.92
C SER A 138 27.75 -13.41 -3.28
N SER A 139 27.39 -13.65 -2.00
CA SER A 139 27.72 -14.88 -1.27
C SER A 139 26.69 -15.99 -1.42
N ASN A 140 25.63 -15.79 -2.21
CA ASN A 140 24.48 -16.71 -2.31
C ASN A 140 23.90 -17.08 -0.92
N SER A 141 23.82 -16.10 -0.02
CA SER A 141 23.30 -16.33 1.33
C SER A 141 21.82 -16.79 1.27
N PRO A 142 21.41 -17.79 2.08
CA PRO A 142 20.01 -18.18 2.16
C PRO A 142 19.10 -17.10 2.75
N THR A 143 19.67 -16.09 3.44
CA THR A 143 18.92 -14.94 3.96
C THR A 143 18.66 -13.86 2.92
N TYR A 144 19.25 -13.97 1.72
CA TYR A 144 18.99 -13.05 0.62
C TYR A 144 17.57 -13.24 0.07
N SER A 145 16.93 -12.14 -0.33
CA SER A 145 15.74 -12.15 -1.15
C SER A 145 15.69 -10.93 -2.07
N ASP A 146 14.98 -11.06 -3.20
CA ASP A 146 14.78 -9.94 -4.13
C ASP A 146 14.00 -8.80 -3.48
N GLU A 147 13.04 -9.10 -2.62
CA GLU A 147 12.29 -8.10 -1.84
C GLU A 147 13.23 -7.30 -0.91
N LEU A 148 14.13 -7.97 -0.20
CA LEU A 148 15.11 -7.30 0.66
C LEU A 148 16.03 -6.37 -0.14
N TYR A 149 16.45 -6.81 -1.33
CA TYR A 149 17.22 -5.98 -2.26
C TYR A 149 16.43 -4.76 -2.74
N ASN A 150 15.19 -4.95 -3.17
CA ASN A 150 14.33 -3.86 -3.65
C ASN A 150 14.03 -2.84 -2.54
N LEU A 151 13.94 -3.27 -1.29
CA LEU A 151 13.75 -2.39 -0.14
C LEU A 151 15.03 -1.61 0.21
N ALA A 152 16.20 -2.27 0.13
CA ALA A 152 17.50 -1.63 0.29
C ALA A 152 17.81 -0.61 -0.81
N PHE A 153 17.38 -0.90 -2.03
CA PHE A 153 17.61 -0.04 -3.18
C PHE A 153 16.79 1.25 -3.07
N ASP A 154 17.43 2.37 -3.43
CA ASP A 154 16.78 3.68 -3.44
C ASP A 154 15.53 3.63 -4.35
N PRO A 155 14.41 4.25 -3.96
CA PRO A 155 13.17 4.13 -4.73
C PRO A 155 13.35 4.66 -6.15
N ILE A 156 12.97 3.81 -7.12
CA ILE A 156 13.14 4.06 -8.55
C ILE A 156 12.35 5.32 -8.94
N ARG A 157 13.03 6.28 -9.56
CA ARG A 157 12.35 7.45 -10.15
C ARG A 157 11.60 6.96 -11.39
N ALA A 158 10.28 7.12 -11.40
CA ALA A 158 9.54 7.06 -12.64
C ALA A 158 9.91 8.32 -13.43
N GLU A 159 10.69 8.15 -14.51
CA GLU A 159 10.95 9.19 -15.50
C GLU A 159 9.74 9.41 -16.42
#